data_AF-A0A9D8A0I2-F1
#
_entry.id   AF-A0A9D8A0I2-F1
#
_cell.length_a   1.000
_cell.length_b   1.000
_cell.length_c   1.000
_cell.angle_alpha   90.00
_cell.angle_beta   90.00
_cell.angle_gamma   90.00
#
_symmetry.space_group_name_H-M   'P 1'
#
loop_
_entity.id
_entity.type
_entity.pdbx_description
1 polymer ?
#
loop_
_entity_poly.entity_id
_entity_poly.type
_entity_poly.pdbx_seq_one_letter_code
_entity_poly.pdbx_strand_id
1 'polypeptide(L)'
;MRGGENRPTLSPAKFTGTVARAYKIAEQNPVLLDSMYCYCNCKETIGHKSLLSCYADTHAVSCGICQDQAFFALSQYKSGKNIIEVRKAVDAKFWRPLS
;
A
#
# COMPACT_ATOMS: atom_id res chain seq x y z
N MET A 1 -11.83 5.17 -6.15
CA MET A 1 -11.04 6.22 -6.83
C MET A 1 -9.57 5.94 -6.56
N ARG A 2 -8.73 6.16 -7.58
CA ARG A 2 -7.28 5.99 -7.55
C ARG A 2 -6.61 7.24 -6.96
N GLY A 3 -5.48 7.08 -6.28
CA GLY A 3 -4.71 8.18 -5.68
C GLY A 3 -3.80 8.90 -6.67
N GLY A 4 -3.56 8.33 -7.86
CA GLY A 4 -2.85 9.00 -8.95
C GLY A 4 -1.33 8.84 -8.90
N GLU A 5 -0.84 7.77 -8.28
CA GLU A 5 0.54 7.33 -8.47
C GLU A 5 0.66 6.63 -9.84
N ASN A 6 1.50 7.20 -10.70
CA ASN A 6 1.71 6.72 -12.07
C ASN A 6 3.16 6.26 -12.30
N ARG A 7 4.05 6.39 -11.30
CA ARG A 7 5.41 5.87 -11.38
C ARG A 7 5.40 4.35 -11.24
N PRO A 8 6.34 3.63 -11.89
CA PRO A 8 6.54 2.22 -11.63
C PRO A 8 7.01 2.00 -10.18
N THR A 9 6.65 0.85 -9.60
CA THR A 9 7.21 0.40 -8.32
C THR A 9 8.65 -0.06 -8.49
N LEU A 10 9.42 -0.05 -7.41
CA LEU A 10 10.74 -0.68 -7.42
C LEU A 10 10.60 -2.19 -7.55
N SER A 11 11.54 -2.80 -8.31
CA SER A 11 11.56 -4.25 -8.49
C SER A 11 11.74 -4.98 -7.16
N PRO A 12 10.94 -6.01 -6.86
CA PRO A 12 11.06 -6.82 -5.64
C PRO A 12 12.44 -7.49 -5.48
N ALA A 13 13.15 -7.73 -6.58
CA ALA A 13 14.48 -8.35 -6.60
C ALA A 13 15.56 -7.52 -5.88
N LYS A 14 15.28 -6.24 -5.61
CA LYS A 14 16.17 -5.35 -4.83
C LYS A 14 16.11 -5.60 -3.32
N PHE A 15 15.17 -6.42 -2.85
CA PHE A 15 14.88 -6.60 -1.43
C PHE A 15 14.83 -8.09 -1.07
N THR A 16 14.72 -8.38 0.24
CA THR A 16 14.59 -9.75 0.75
C THR A 16 13.41 -9.86 1.72
N GLY A 17 13.03 -11.10 2.05
CA GLY A 17 12.04 -11.39 3.09
C GLY A 17 10.67 -10.72 2.90
N THR A 18 10.12 -10.16 3.99
CA THR A 18 8.82 -9.50 4.00
C THR A 18 8.79 -8.26 3.10
N VAL A 19 9.88 -7.50 3.03
CA VAL A 19 10.00 -6.33 2.15
C VAL A 19 9.85 -6.75 0.69
N ALA A 20 10.62 -7.74 0.21
CA ALA A 20 10.50 -8.24 -1.16
C ALA A 20 9.07 -8.68 -1.50
N ARG A 21 8.41 -9.39 -0.58
CA ARG A 21 7.02 -9.82 -0.75
C ARG A 21 6.08 -8.62 -0.86
N ALA A 22 6.23 -7.59 -0.02
CA ALA A 22 5.40 -6.39 -0.09
C ALA A 22 5.57 -5.63 -1.42
N TYR A 23 6.80 -5.47 -1.90
CA TYR A 23 7.06 -4.88 -3.23
C TYR A 23 6.48 -5.74 -4.35
N LYS A 24 6.52 -7.08 -4.24
CA LYS A 24 5.89 -7.97 -5.22
C LYS A 24 4.37 -7.80 -5.26
N ILE A 25 3.74 -7.57 -4.11
CA ILE A 25 2.30 -7.26 -4.06
C ILE A 25 2.02 -5.96 -4.81
N ALA A 26 2.82 -4.93 -4.59
CA ALA A 26 2.66 -3.63 -5.24
C ALA A 26 2.85 -3.69 -6.76
N GLU A 27 3.90 -4.40 -7.20
CA GLU A 27 4.18 -4.64 -8.62
C GLU A 27 3.03 -5.37 -9.33
N GLN A 28 2.46 -6.40 -8.69
CA GLN A 28 1.39 -7.21 -9.28
C GLN A 28 0.01 -6.57 -9.17
N ASN A 29 -0.20 -5.64 -8.24
CA ASN A 29 -1.52 -5.06 -7.93
C ASN A 29 -1.48 -3.51 -7.84
N PRO A 30 -0.93 -2.80 -8.84
CA PRO A 30 -0.74 -1.36 -8.74
C PRO A 30 -2.07 -0.60 -8.63
N VAL A 31 -3.12 -1.03 -9.35
CA VAL A 31 -4.46 -0.42 -9.26
C VAL A 31 -5.07 -0.56 -7.86
N LEU A 32 -4.87 -1.73 -7.23
CA LEU A 32 -5.36 -2.00 -5.89
C LEU A 32 -4.70 -1.07 -4.88
N LEU A 33 -3.36 -1.03 -4.85
CA LEU A 33 -2.62 -0.23 -3.87
C LEU A 33 -2.75 1.26 -4.14
N ASP A 34 -2.87 1.68 -5.41
CA ASP A 34 -3.12 3.09 -5.73
C ASP A 34 -4.51 3.54 -5.29
N SER A 35 -5.44 2.62 -5.07
CA SER A 35 -6.78 2.95 -4.55
C SER A 35 -6.82 3.05 -3.02
N MET A 36 -5.74 2.69 -2.32
CA MET A 36 -5.65 2.71 -0.86
C MET A 36 -4.93 3.97 -0.36
N TYR A 37 -5.44 4.56 0.72
CA TYR A 37 -4.68 5.54 1.49
C TYR A 37 -3.60 4.84 2.32
N CYS A 38 -2.45 5.49 2.53
CA CYS A 38 -1.41 4.98 3.42
C CYS A 38 -1.53 5.63 4.79
N TYR A 39 -1.83 4.84 5.81
CA TYR A 39 -2.05 5.30 7.19
C TYR A 39 -0.76 5.49 8.00
N CYS A 40 0.40 5.46 7.35
CA CYS A 40 1.65 5.92 7.97
C CYS A 40 1.80 7.45 7.91
N ASN A 41 0.84 8.17 7.32
CA ASN A 41 0.80 9.63 7.18
C ASN A 41 1.96 10.21 6.33
N CYS A 42 2.50 9.41 5.40
CA CYS A 42 3.53 9.86 4.45
C CYS A 42 2.97 10.84 3.40
N LYS A 43 1.65 10.89 3.23
CA LYS A 43 1.00 11.87 2.34
C LYS A 43 1.21 13.29 2.85
N GLU A 44 1.07 13.47 4.15
CA GLU A 44 1.12 14.77 4.83
C GLU A 44 2.56 15.23 5.05
N THR A 45 3.50 14.29 5.19
CA THR A 45 4.91 14.59 5.50
C THR A 45 5.79 14.72 4.27
N ILE A 46 5.65 13.83 3.27
CA ILE A 46 6.52 13.79 2.08
C ILE A 46 5.77 13.80 0.75
N GLY A 47 4.44 13.97 0.77
CA GLY A 47 3.64 14.16 -0.44
C GLY A 47 3.33 12.88 -1.23
N HIS A 48 3.42 11.70 -0.61
CA HIS A 48 2.96 10.44 -1.23
C HIS A 48 1.45 10.47 -1.50
N LYS A 49 1.01 9.89 -2.62
CA LYS A 49 -0.37 10.05 -3.11
C LYS A 49 -1.31 8.94 -2.65
N SER A 50 -0.79 7.73 -2.55
CA SER A 50 -1.49 6.51 -2.19
C SER A 50 -0.52 5.52 -1.55
N LEU A 51 -1.02 4.37 -1.10
CA LEU A 51 -0.18 3.27 -0.65
C LEU A 51 0.83 2.83 -1.73
N LEU A 52 0.49 2.95 -3.01
CA LEU A 52 1.40 2.62 -4.11
C LEU A 52 2.64 3.52 -4.13
N SER A 53 2.51 4.81 -3.76
CA SER A 53 3.65 5.74 -3.74
C SER A 53 4.79 5.25 -2.86
N CYS A 54 4.48 4.56 -1.76
CA CYS A 54 5.47 4.01 -0.84
C CYS A 54 6.34 2.89 -1.46
N TYR A 55 5.88 2.31 -2.56
CA TYR A 55 6.56 1.25 -3.31
C TYR A 55 7.20 1.77 -4.61
N ALA A 56 6.95 3.03 -4.99
CA ALA A 56 7.63 3.71 -6.09
C ALA A 56 9.01 4.26 -5.69
N ASP A 57 9.29 4.31 -4.39
CA ASP A 57 10.60 4.58 -3.79
C ASP A 57 10.89 3.56 -2.67
N THR A 58 11.89 3.81 -1.83
CA THR A 58 12.32 2.89 -0.77
C THR A 58 11.56 3.06 0.56
N HIS A 59 10.53 3.90 0.65
CA HIS A 59 9.87 4.18 1.94
C HIS A 59 9.31 2.92 2.59
N ALA A 60 8.69 2.02 1.82
CA ALA A 60 8.13 0.78 2.35
C ALA A 60 9.18 -0.19 2.93
N VAL A 61 10.49 0.04 2.74
CA VAL A 61 11.55 -0.80 3.32
C VAL A 61 11.55 -0.75 4.85
N SER A 62 11.39 0.44 5.44
CA SER A 62 11.46 0.66 6.89
C SER A 62 10.10 0.96 7.53
N CYS A 63 9.00 0.97 6.76
CA CYS A 63 7.67 1.24 7.28
C CYS A 63 6.82 -0.03 7.37
N GLY A 64 6.65 -0.55 8.59
CA GLY A 64 5.80 -1.72 8.86
C GLY A 64 4.34 -1.52 8.47
N ILE A 65 3.79 -0.31 8.66
CA ILE A 65 2.40 0.01 8.27
C ILE A 65 2.21 -0.15 6.75
N CYS A 66 3.14 0.36 5.93
CA CYS A 66 3.06 0.22 4.48
C CYS A 66 3.01 -1.27 4.08
N GLN A 67 3.87 -2.09 4.69
CA GLN A 67 3.96 -3.52 4.43
C GLN A 67 2.66 -4.23 4.85
N ASP A 68 2.21 -4.02 6.08
CA ASP A 68 0.99 -4.64 6.63
C ASP A 68 -0.26 -4.25 5.83
N GLN A 69 -0.37 -2.99 5.41
CA GLN A 69 -1.47 -2.53 4.55
C GLN A 69 -1.48 -3.24 3.20
N ALA A 70 -0.32 -3.45 2.57
CA ALA A 70 -0.25 -4.16 1.29
C ALA A 70 -0.66 -5.64 1.44
N PHE A 71 -0.17 -6.33 2.46
CA PHE A 71 -0.58 -7.71 2.75
C PHE A 71 -2.07 -7.81 3.05
N PHE A 72 -2.60 -6.90 3.86
CA PHE A 72 -4.01 -6.90 4.21
C PHE A 72 -4.90 -6.57 3.00
N ALA A 73 -4.55 -5.56 2.20
CA ALA A 73 -5.28 -5.21 0.99
C ALA A 73 -5.34 -6.39 0.01
N LEU A 74 -4.21 -7.08 -0.21
CA LEU A 74 -4.17 -8.26 -1.06
C LEU A 74 -5.00 -9.41 -0.48
N SER A 75 -4.95 -9.64 0.83
CA SER A 75 -5.75 -10.68 1.49
C SER A 75 -7.24 -10.45 1.30
N GLN A 76 -7.72 -9.22 1.50
CA GLN A 76 -9.12 -8.85 1.26
C GLN A 76 -9.50 -8.98 -0.21
N TYR A 77 -8.63 -8.56 -1.13
CA TYR A 77 -8.89 -8.70 -2.57
C TYR A 77 -8.99 -10.17 -2.99
N LYS A 78 -8.10 -11.03 -2.48
CA LYS A 78 -8.12 -12.48 -2.73
C LYS A 78 -9.31 -13.19 -2.09
N SER A 79 -9.96 -12.60 -1.09
CA SER A 79 -11.21 -13.13 -0.52
C SER A 79 -12.45 -12.78 -1.35
N GLY A 80 -12.29 -12.26 -2.56
CA GLY A 80 -13.40 -11.94 -3.48
C GLY A 80 -13.97 -10.53 -3.35
N LYS A 81 -13.42 -9.68 -2.46
CA LYS A 81 -13.88 -8.30 -2.31
C LYS A 81 -13.46 -7.44 -3.50
N ASN A 82 -14.34 -6.57 -3.94
CA ASN A 82 -13.99 -5.54 -4.92
C ASN A 82 -13.14 -4.42 -4.27
N ILE A 83 -12.52 -3.56 -5.09
CA ILE A 83 -11.60 -2.51 -4.60
C ILE A 83 -12.25 -1.56 -3.59
N ILE A 84 -13.55 -1.25 -3.75
CA ILE A 84 -14.28 -0.36 -2.84
C ILE A 84 -14.40 -1.01 -1.46
N GLU A 85 -14.73 -2.31 -1.42
CA GLU A 85 -14.83 -3.08 -0.18
C GLU A 85 -13.47 -3.29 0.48
N VAL A 86 -12.41 -3.52 -0.31
CA VAL A 86 -11.04 -3.59 0.21
C VAL A 86 -10.64 -2.27 0.86
N ARG A 87 -10.95 -1.13 0.20
CA ARG A 87 -10.69 0.20 0.76
C ARG A 87 -11.38 0.37 2.12
N LYS A 88 -12.69 0.09 2.18
CA LYS A 88 -13.44 0.16 3.44
C LYS A 88 -12.81 -0.70 4.54
N ALA A 89 -12.35 -1.91 4.19
CA ALA A 89 -11.70 -2.79 5.15
C ALA A 89 -10.33 -2.26 5.62
N VAL A 90 -9.52 -1.71 4.70
CA VAL A 90 -8.24 -1.08 5.03
C VAL A 90 -8.46 0.12 5.93
N ASP A 91 -9.38 1.01 5.56
CA ASP A 91 -9.72 2.20 6.34
C ASP A 91 -10.17 1.81 7.75
N ALA A 92 -11.08 0.84 7.88
CA ALA A 92 -11.55 0.35 9.18
C ALA A 92 -10.44 -0.27 10.06
N LYS A 93 -9.44 -0.91 9.45
CA LYS A 93 -8.36 -1.60 10.18
C LYS A 93 -7.22 -0.67 10.59
N PHE A 94 -6.86 0.29 9.74
CA PHE A 94 -5.63 1.08 9.89
C PHE A 94 -5.89 2.53 10.28
N TRP A 95 -7.10 3.06 10.08
CA TRP A 95 -7.45 4.36 10.61
C TRP A 95 -7.42 4.36 12.13
N ARG A 96 -6.82 5.40 12.70
CA ARG A 96 -6.87 5.68 14.14
C ARG A 96 -7.23 7.15 14.33
N PRO A 97 -8.14 7.48 15.26
CA PRO A 97 -8.30 8.86 15.69
C PRO A 97 -6.97 9.33 16.31
N LEU A 98 -6.58 10.56 16.00
CA LEU A 98 -5.48 11.24 16.69
C LEU A 98 -5.88 11.33 18.17
N SER A 99 -5.10 10.70 19.04
CA SER A 99 -5.22 10.85 20.50
C SER A 99 -4.69 12.21 20.93
#